data_AF-A0A9Q3VNS0-F1
#
_entry.id   AF-A0A9Q3VNS0-F1
#
_cell.length_a   1.000
_cell.length_b   1.000
_cell.length_c   1.000
_cell.angle_alpha   90.00
_cell.angle_beta   90.00
_cell.angle_gamma   90.00
#
_symmetry.space_group_name_H-M   'P 1'
#
loop_
_entity.id
_entity.type
_entity.pdbx_description
1 polymer ?
#
loop_
_entity_poly.entity_id
_entity_poly.type
_entity_poly.pdbx_seq_one_letter_code
_entity_poly.pdbx_strand_id
1 'polypeptide(L)'
;MHQVTTPCEEQPLSTAAAADLLAEVVELRAGNEQLGRALVSRAVIDQARGMVMALAACSSERAWDLLVDVSQRCNVKLRDVAAALVATTKDEALPERVRQELRQALRRLRSAGRR
;
A
#
# COMPACT_ATOMS: atom_id res chain seq x y z
N MET A 1 11.34 20.65 -68.14
CA MET A 1 10.94 19.39 -67.47
C MET A 1 11.09 19.61 -65.98
N HIS A 2 10.02 19.36 -65.24
CA HIS A 2 9.77 19.80 -63.87
C HIS A 2 10.73 19.18 -62.84
N GLN A 3 11.41 20.01 -62.06
CA GLN A 3 11.88 19.64 -60.72
C GLN A 3 10.88 20.25 -59.73
N VAL A 4 9.97 19.41 -59.23
CA VAL A 4 9.22 19.70 -58.01
C VAL A 4 9.84 18.82 -56.93
N THR A 5 10.84 19.36 -56.25
CA THR A 5 11.22 18.89 -54.92
C THR A 5 10.43 19.73 -53.94
N THR A 6 9.29 19.22 -53.50
CA THR A 6 8.62 19.72 -52.29
C THR A 6 9.58 19.42 -51.12
N PRO A 7 10.03 20.40 -50.32
CA PRO A 7 10.74 20.06 -49.10
C PRO A 7 9.73 19.44 -48.15
N CYS A 8 10.09 18.27 -47.62
CA CYS A 8 9.38 17.62 -46.53
C CYS A 8 9.29 18.62 -45.38
N GLU A 9 8.11 19.21 -45.15
CA GLU A 9 7.86 20.03 -43.97
C GLU A 9 7.87 19.09 -42.76
N GLU A 10 9.00 19.02 -42.07
CA GLU A 10 9.02 18.60 -40.68
C GLU A 10 8.30 19.68 -39.88
N GLN A 11 6.97 19.60 -39.84
CA GLN A 11 6.15 20.46 -39.02
C GLN A 11 6.59 20.26 -37.56
N PRO A 12 7.21 21.25 -36.91
CA PRO A 12 7.58 21.12 -35.51
C PRO A 12 6.31 20.86 -34.73
N LEU A 13 6.36 19.92 -33.76
CA LEU A 13 5.30 19.76 -32.76
C LEU A 13 4.96 21.17 -32.23
N SER A 14 3.73 21.63 -32.53
CA SER A 14 3.26 22.92 -32.03
C SER A 14 3.45 22.96 -30.52
N THR A 15 3.89 24.10 -29.98
CA THR A 15 4.12 24.27 -28.53
C THR A 15 2.88 23.91 -27.71
N ALA A 16 1.67 24.04 -28.28
CA ALA A 16 0.43 23.58 -27.68
C ALA A 16 0.36 22.05 -27.58
N ALA A 17 0.67 21.32 -28.67
CA ALA A 17 0.70 19.86 -28.66
C ALA A 17 1.78 19.30 -27.72
N ALA A 18 2.92 19.99 -27.62
CA ALA A 18 3.96 19.66 -26.65
C ALA A 18 3.49 19.89 -25.20
N ALA A 19 2.73 20.96 -24.94
CA ALA A 19 2.18 21.24 -23.61
C ALA A 19 1.13 20.21 -23.19
N ASP A 20 0.24 19.81 -24.12
CA ASP A 20 -0.77 18.78 -23.85
C ASP A 20 -0.12 17.43 -23.54
N LEU A 21 0.91 17.03 -24.29
CA LEU A 21 1.67 15.81 -24.02
C LEU A 21 2.40 15.85 -22.67
N LEU A 22 2.96 17.01 -22.30
CA LEU A 22 3.59 17.19 -20.98
C LEU A 22 2.56 17.07 -19.84
N ALA A 23 1.36 17.65 -20.02
CA ALA A 23 0.28 17.52 -19.04
C ALA A 23 -0.16 16.06 -18.87
N GLU A 24 -0.33 15.33 -19.97
CA GLU A 24 -0.64 13.89 -19.95
C GLU A 24 0.45 13.08 -19.23
N VAL A 25 1.73 13.37 -19.49
CA VAL A 25 2.86 12.71 -18.80
C VAL A 25 2.83 12.99 -17.30
N VAL A 26 2.48 14.20 -16.86
CA VAL A 26 2.38 14.56 -15.44
C VAL A 26 1.26 13.76 -14.76
N GLU A 27 0.07 13.71 -15.37
CA GLU A 27 -1.07 12.94 -14.83
C GLU A 27 -0.76 11.45 -14.73
N LEU A 28 -0.17 10.87 -15.77
CA LEU A 28 0.24 9.45 -15.76
C LEU A 28 1.28 9.15 -14.68
N ARG A 29 2.21 10.07 -14.42
CA ARG A 29 3.19 9.92 -13.33
C ARG A 29 2.51 9.99 -11.97
N ALA A 30 1.63 10.96 -11.74
CA ALA A 30 0.87 11.07 -10.51
C ALA A 30 0.03 9.81 -10.23
N GLY A 31 -0.62 9.27 -11.26
CA GLY A 31 -1.36 8.01 -11.18
C GLY A 31 -0.47 6.81 -10.81
N ASN A 32 0.68 6.67 -11.47
CA ASN A 32 1.65 5.63 -11.16
C ASN A 32 2.18 5.71 -9.73
N GLU A 33 2.47 6.92 -9.23
CA GLU A 33 2.88 7.10 -7.85
C GLU A 33 1.79 6.70 -6.85
N GLN A 34 0.54 7.07 -7.12
CA GLN A 34 -0.58 6.72 -6.25
C GLN A 34 -0.80 5.21 -6.21
N LEU A 35 -0.75 4.54 -7.36
CA LEU A 35 -0.80 3.08 -7.45
C LEU A 35 0.37 2.44 -6.71
N GLY A 36 1.59 2.94 -6.91
CA GLY A 36 2.79 2.46 -6.21
C GLY A 36 2.64 2.53 -4.69
N ARG A 37 2.16 3.67 -4.16
CA ARG A 37 1.85 3.83 -2.73
C ARG A 37 0.80 2.82 -2.26
N ALA A 38 -0.25 2.60 -3.06
CA ALA A 38 -1.28 1.61 -2.73
C ALA A 38 -0.70 0.19 -2.67
N LEU A 39 0.12 -0.20 -3.64
CA LEU A 39 0.75 -1.52 -3.69
C LEU A 39 1.69 -1.77 -2.52
N VAL A 40 2.55 -0.81 -2.18
CA VAL A 40 3.44 -0.90 -1.01
C VAL A 40 2.64 -1.08 0.27
N SER A 41 1.56 -0.30 0.44
CA SER A 41 0.68 -0.42 1.61
C SER A 41 -0.01 -1.79 1.69
N ARG A 42 -0.40 -2.37 0.55
CA ARG A 42 -1.02 -3.69 0.50
C ARG A 42 -0.01 -4.79 0.82
N ALA A 43 1.21 -4.70 0.29
CA ALA A 43 2.27 -5.67 0.54
C ALA A 43 2.63 -5.76 2.03
N VAL A 44 2.79 -4.63 2.73
CA VAL A 44 3.11 -4.65 4.18
C VAL A 44 1.95 -5.18 5.01
N ILE A 45 0.69 -4.89 4.63
CA ILE A 45 -0.49 -5.42 5.32
C ILE A 45 -0.60 -6.95 5.11
N ASP A 46 -0.35 -7.43 3.90
CA ASP A 46 -0.36 -8.88 3.61
C ASP A 46 0.75 -9.62 4.38
N GLN A 47 1.94 -9.02 4.53
CA GLN A 47 3.02 -9.55 5.39
C GLN A 47 2.60 -9.64 6.85
N ALA A 48 2.08 -8.54 7.41
CA ALA A 48 1.58 -8.51 8.79
C ALA A 48 0.46 -9.54 9.02
N ARG A 49 -0.45 -9.70 8.05
CA ARG A 49 -1.50 -10.72 8.10
C ARG A 49 -0.90 -12.13 8.16
N GLY A 50 0.09 -12.42 7.31
CA GLY A 50 0.82 -13.70 7.33
C GLY A 50 1.51 -13.98 8.67
N MET A 51 2.14 -12.96 9.27
CA MET A 51 2.74 -13.08 10.61
C MET A 51 1.71 -13.44 11.68
N VAL A 52 0.54 -12.78 11.68
CA VAL A 52 -0.54 -13.09 12.62
C VAL A 52 -1.07 -14.51 12.41
N MET A 53 -1.24 -14.95 11.16
CA MET A 53 -1.66 -16.32 10.84
C MET A 53 -0.69 -17.35 11.43
N ALA A 54 0.63 -17.14 11.25
CA ALA A 54 1.66 -18.03 11.75
C ALA A 54 1.72 -18.05 13.29
N LEU A 55 1.63 -16.89 13.94
CA LEU A 55 1.78 -16.77 15.40
C LEU A 55 0.52 -17.17 16.18
N ALA A 56 -0.66 -16.97 15.59
CA ALA A 56 -1.94 -17.22 16.25
C ALA A 56 -2.65 -18.49 15.74
N ALA A 57 -2.08 -19.19 14.77
CA ALA A 57 -2.67 -20.36 14.11
C ALA A 57 -4.13 -20.11 13.69
N CYS A 58 -4.36 -19.01 12.97
CA CYS A 58 -5.70 -18.57 12.56
C CYS A 58 -5.84 -18.43 11.03
N SER A 59 -7.09 -18.38 10.56
CA SER A 59 -7.39 -18.17 9.15
C SER A 59 -7.01 -16.74 8.72
N SER A 60 -6.82 -16.54 7.42
CA SER A 60 -6.52 -15.22 6.86
C SER A 60 -7.58 -14.17 7.20
N GLU A 61 -8.86 -14.55 7.19
CA GLU A 61 -9.98 -13.67 7.56
C GLU A 61 -9.88 -13.21 9.03
N ARG A 62 -9.67 -14.15 9.96
CA ARG A 62 -9.51 -13.80 11.38
C ARG A 62 -8.27 -12.97 11.66
N ALA A 63 -7.18 -13.20 10.93
CA ALA A 63 -5.97 -12.39 11.01
C ALA A 63 -6.23 -10.96 10.52
N TRP A 64 -6.97 -10.80 9.42
CA TRP A 64 -7.40 -9.51 8.91
C TRP A 64 -8.27 -8.76 9.92
N ASP A 65 -9.32 -9.39 10.43
CA ASP A 65 -10.23 -8.79 11.41
C ASP A 65 -9.49 -8.36 12.68
N LEU A 66 -8.52 -9.15 13.13
CA LEU A 66 -7.68 -8.81 14.27
C LEU A 66 -6.85 -7.54 14.01
N LEU A 67 -6.21 -7.42 12.84
CA LEU A 67 -5.44 -6.22 12.50
C LEU A 67 -6.34 -4.98 12.39
N VAL A 68 -7.54 -5.14 11.83
CA VAL A 68 -8.56 -4.08 11.76
C VAL A 68 -9.03 -3.66 13.17
N ASP A 69 -9.34 -4.61 14.06
CA ASP A 69 -9.73 -4.33 15.46
C ASP A 69 -8.65 -3.53 16.19
N VAL A 70 -7.38 -3.95 16.06
CA VAL A 70 -6.24 -3.23 16.68
C VAL A 70 -6.11 -1.82 16.10
N SER A 71 -6.19 -1.66 14.77
CA SER A 71 -6.13 -0.37 14.09
C SER A 71 -7.20 0.60 14.59
N GLN A 72 -8.45 0.13 14.67
CA GLN A 72 -9.58 0.93 15.13
C GLN A 72 -9.44 1.31 16.61
N ARG A 73 -9.11 0.37 17.50
CA ARG A 73 -8.94 0.63 18.93
C ARG A 73 -7.75 1.53 19.25
N CYS A 74 -6.70 1.45 18.45
CA CYS A 74 -5.55 2.34 18.55
C CYS A 74 -5.78 3.71 17.89
N ASN A 75 -6.82 3.86 17.06
CA ASN A 75 -6.98 4.99 16.15
C ASN A 75 -5.69 5.27 15.33
N VAL A 76 -5.09 4.20 14.81
CA VAL A 76 -3.87 4.23 13.98
C VAL A 76 -4.20 3.59 12.64
N LYS A 77 -3.68 4.14 11.54
CA LYS A 77 -3.95 3.58 10.21
C LYS A 77 -3.45 2.14 10.14
N LEU A 78 -4.25 1.25 9.53
CA LEU A 78 -3.93 -0.18 9.41
C LEU A 78 -2.53 -0.44 8.83
N ARG A 79 -2.13 0.32 7.81
CA ARG A 79 -0.79 0.23 7.20
C ARG A 79 0.35 0.54 8.20
N ASP A 80 0.11 1.43 9.16
CA ASP A 80 1.12 1.82 10.16
C ASP A 80 1.17 0.75 11.27
N VAL A 81 0.03 0.16 11.64
CA VAL A 81 -0.01 -1.04 12.52
C VAL A 81 0.74 -2.21 11.88
N ALA A 82 0.48 -2.46 10.60
CA ALA A 82 1.15 -3.52 9.83
C ALA A 82 2.66 -3.28 9.73
N ALA A 83 3.07 -2.05 9.40
CA ALA A 83 4.47 -1.68 9.34
C ALA A 83 5.17 -1.88 10.69
N ALA A 84 4.55 -1.43 11.79
CA ALA A 84 5.09 -1.62 13.13
C ALA A 84 5.22 -3.11 13.50
N LEU A 85 4.27 -3.95 13.07
CA LEU A 85 4.35 -5.39 13.28
C LEU A 85 5.48 -6.03 12.45
N VAL A 86 5.61 -5.66 11.18
CA VAL A 86 6.69 -6.19 10.32
C VAL A 86 8.06 -5.74 10.83
N ALA A 87 8.18 -4.51 11.35
CA ALA A 87 9.42 -3.99 11.91
C ALA A 87 9.95 -4.81 13.10
N THR A 88 9.10 -5.54 13.83
CA THR A 88 9.55 -6.42 14.93
C THR A 88 10.44 -7.57 14.47
N THR A 89 10.44 -7.89 13.17
CA THR A 89 11.37 -8.89 12.59
C THR A 89 12.82 -8.41 12.56
N LYS A 90 13.04 -7.11 12.80
CA LYS A 90 14.34 -6.45 12.91
C LYS A 90 14.61 -5.95 14.34
N ASP A 91 13.99 -6.59 15.33
CA ASP A 91 14.09 -6.27 16.75
C ASP A 91 13.57 -4.86 17.14
N GLU A 92 12.80 -4.20 16.27
CA GLU A 92 12.14 -2.93 16.62
C GLU A 92 10.96 -3.16 17.57
N ALA A 93 10.85 -2.31 18.59
CA ALA A 93 9.78 -2.41 19.56
C ALA A 93 8.46 -1.86 19.00
N LEU A 94 7.37 -2.63 19.15
CA LEU A 94 6.03 -2.13 18.90
C LEU A 94 5.69 -0.92 19.80
N PRO A 95 5.02 0.11 19.27
CA PRO A 95 4.43 1.17 20.08
C PRO A 95 3.54 0.59 21.18
N GLU A 96 3.65 1.12 22.40
CA GLU A 96 3.05 0.47 23.57
C GLU A 96 1.54 0.25 23.43
N ARG A 97 0.83 1.25 22.91
CA ARG A 97 -0.61 1.14 22.68
C ARG A 97 -0.98 0.02 21.71
N VAL A 98 -0.26 -0.08 20.59
CA VAL A 98 -0.46 -1.15 19.58
C VAL A 98 -0.15 -2.51 20.19
N ARG A 99 0.94 -2.60 20.95
CA ARG A 99 1.36 -3.83 21.64
C ARG A 99 0.33 -4.32 22.65
N GLN A 100 -0.23 -3.41 23.44
CA GLN A 100 -1.29 -3.72 24.41
C GLN A 100 -2.54 -4.22 23.70
N GLU A 101 -3.02 -3.51 22.68
CA GLU A 101 -4.22 -3.91 21.95
C GLU A 101 -4.03 -5.22 21.19
N LEU A 102 -2.87 -5.44 20.57
CA LEU A 102 -2.57 -6.71 19.90
C LEU A 102 -2.63 -7.89 20.87
N ARG A 103 -2.07 -7.75 22.09
CA ARG A 103 -2.16 -8.78 23.13
C ARG A 103 -3.61 -9.05 23.54
N GLN A 104 -4.43 -8.01 23.68
CA GLN A 104 -5.83 -8.17 24.02
C GLN A 104 -6.62 -8.85 22.89
N ALA A 105 -6.41 -8.43 21.64
CA ALA A 105 -7.06 -9.01 20.47
C ALA A 105 -6.72 -10.50 20.31
N LEU A 106 -5.46 -10.89 20.52
CA LEU A 106 -5.05 -12.30 20.51
C LEU A 106 -5.72 -13.12 21.62
N ARG A 107 -5.92 -12.56 22.83
CA ARG A 107 -6.68 -13.23 23.89
C ARG A 107 -8.14 -13.42 23.49
N ARG A 108 -8.78 -12.39 22.91
CA ARG A 108 -10.16 -12.46 22.39
C ARG A 108 -10.29 -13.55 21.33
N LEU A 109 -9.38 -13.58 20.35
CA LEU A 109 -9.36 -14.58 19.29
C LEU A 109 -9.28 -16.02 19.84
N ARG A 110 -8.39 -16.28 20.80
CA ARG A 110 -8.25 -17.61 21.44
C ARG A 110 -9.48 -17.99 22.25
N SER A 111 -10.15 -17.03 22.90
CA SER A 111 -11.39 -17.28 23.63
C SER A 111 -12.56 -17.62 22.72
N ALA A 112 -12.60 -17.05 21.51
CA ALA A 112 -13.65 -17.30 20.53
C ALA A 112 -13.50 -18.67 19.85
N GLY A 113 -12.27 -19.16 19.64
CA GLY A 113 -12.02 -20.46 19.01
C GLY A 113 -12.18 -21.69 19.91
N ARG A 114 -12.48 -21.53 21.21
CA ARG A 114 -12.74 -22.62 22.16
C ARG A 114 -14.24 -22.87 22.39
N ARG A 115 -15.10 -22.12 21.70
CA ARG A 115 -16.57 -22.29 21.67
C ARG A 115 -16.94 -22.95 20.36
#